data_AF-A0A955WF65-F1
#
_entry.id   AF-A0A955WF65-F1
#
_cell.length_a   1.000
_cell.length_b   1.000
_cell.length_c   1.000
_cell.angle_alpha   90.00
_cell.angle_beta   90.00
_cell.angle_gamma   90.00
#
_symmetry.space_group_name_H-M   'P 1'
#
loop_
_entity.id
_entity.type
_entity.pdbx_description
1 polymer ?
#
loop_
_entity_poly.entity_id
_entity_poly.type
_entity_poly.pdbx_seq_one_letter_code
_entity_poly.pdbx_strand_id
1 'polypeptide(L)'
;MEQGNRTSTARRWLAARAGCGTTSPTRSGIPNRSRRTVTRGRPVQIEILYFAAARERAGQGHEVFDLAAGADVRTLVTAVVARHPALEPLLPFLRIAVNEAFEDDHARPLAAGDTVAFIPPVSGGAPLVALTEAPVDPRAVEALVAGPDRGAILTFVGTVRDHTGPHGVVRLEYEAYASMALKALEAIRLEAVERWPGVRVALHHRLGIVDVGEASVVIAAAAAHRADAFEACRHVIERLKQDVPIFKREVRADGSVWVGLGS
;
A
#
# COMPACT_ATOMS: atom_id res chain seq x y z
N MET A 1 -47.37 3.08 -14.06
CA MET A 1 -46.70 2.43 -12.92
C MET A 1 -45.36 3.13 -12.74
N GLU A 2 -45.05 3.43 -11.48
CA GLU A 2 -44.12 4.42 -10.91
C GLU A 2 -43.14 5.23 -11.79
N GLN A 3 -43.25 6.55 -11.60
CA GLN A 3 -42.17 7.53 -11.66
C GLN A 3 -41.40 7.53 -10.33
N GLY A 4 -40.12 7.94 -10.31
CA GLY A 4 -39.36 8.08 -9.06
C GLY A 4 -37.97 8.70 -9.20
N ASN A 5 -37.95 10.02 -9.35
CA ASN A 5 -36.85 10.97 -9.52
C ASN A 5 -35.79 11.01 -8.39
N ARG A 6 -34.53 11.37 -8.75
CA ARG A 6 -33.46 12.18 -8.08
C ARG A 6 -33.51 12.32 -6.53
N THR A 7 -32.40 12.41 -5.78
CA THR A 7 -31.43 13.53 -5.76
C THR A 7 -30.37 13.29 -4.65
N SER A 8 -29.20 13.92 -4.81
CA SER A 8 -28.10 14.10 -3.83
C SER A 8 -28.52 14.69 -2.48
N THR A 9 -27.72 14.50 -1.42
CA THR A 9 -27.20 15.64 -0.60
C THR A 9 -26.13 15.24 0.43
N ALA A 10 -25.07 16.05 0.47
CA ALA A 10 -24.17 16.22 1.61
C ALA A 10 -24.73 17.27 2.58
N ARG A 11 -24.41 17.16 3.89
CA ARG A 11 -23.84 18.23 4.76
C ARG A 11 -24.10 18.03 6.28
N ARG A 12 -23.00 18.22 7.03
CA ARG A 12 -22.80 18.95 8.31
C ARG A 12 -23.88 18.94 9.39
N TRP A 13 -23.46 18.76 10.65
CA TRP A 13 -23.91 19.60 11.78
C TRP A 13 -22.83 19.79 12.86
N LEU A 14 -22.63 21.04 13.26
CA LEU A 14 -21.76 21.55 14.32
C LEU A 14 -22.62 22.50 15.18
N ALA A 15 -22.46 22.41 16.51
CA ALA A 15 -22.72 23.40 17.56
C ALA A 15 -24.15 23.91 17.86
N ALA A 16 -24.50 23.87 19.15
CA ALA A 16 -25.34 24.88 19.80
C ALA A 16 -24.87 25.11 21.26
N ARG A 17 -24.77 26.38 21.63
CA ARG A 17 -24.37 26.91 22.95
C ARG A 17 -25.55 27.66 23.58
N ALA A 18 -25.54 27.66 24.92
CA ALA A 18 -25.99 28.71 25.86
C ALA A 18 -27.50 28.88 26.19
N GLY A 19 -27.76 28.88 27.51
CA GLY A 19 -28.96 29.38 28.17
C GLY A 19 -28.87 29.20 29.68
N CYS A 20 -28.48 30.26 30.40
CA CYS A 20 -28.39 30.35 31.86
C CYS A 20 -29.67 30.99 32.42
N GLY A 21 -30.21 30.46 33.52
CA GLY A 21 -31.34 31.04 34.24
C GLY A 21 -31.59 30.30 35.56
N THR A 22 -31.43 31.03 36.66
CA THR A 22 -31.39 30.60 38.07
C THR A 22 -32.77 30.33 38.68
N THR A 23 -32.87 29.33 39.56
CA THR A 23 -33.55 29.38 40.89
C THR A 23 -33.45 28.01 41.59
N SER A 24 -33.26 28.02 42.90
CA SER A 24 -33.27 26.89 43.85
C SER A 24 -34.27 27.23 44.98
N PRO A 25 -34.62 26.34 45.93
CA PRO A 25 -34.45 24.88 46.01
C PRO A 25 -35.77 24.15 46.38
N THR A 26 -35.83 22.81 46.24
CA THR A 26 -36.51 21.91 47.20
C THR A 26 -36.15 20.45 46.93
N ARG A 27 -35.85 19.72 48.02
CA ARG A 27 -35.55 18.28 48.07
C ARG A 27 -36.69 17.44 47.48
N SER A 28 -36.40 16.50 46.59
CA SER A 28 -36.68 15.07 46.78
C SER A 28 -36.25 14.23 45.56
N GLY A 29 -35.75 13.02 45.83
CA GLY A 29 -35.79 11.88 44.89
C GLY A 29 -34.90 11.95 43.65
N ILE A 30 -33.62 11.57 43.76
CA ILE A 30 -32.80 11.19 42.60
C ILE A 30 -33.23 9.78 42.16
N PRO A 31 -33.70 9.54 40.91
CA PRO A 31 -33.78 8.21 40.37
C PRO A 31 -32.39 7.76 39.91
N ASN A 32 -32.02 6.56 40.34
CA ASN A 32 -30.78 5.85 40.06
C ASN A 32 -30.52 5.75 38.55
N ARG A 33 -29.66 6.63 38.01
CA ARG A 33 -29.08 6.42 36.67
C ARG A 33 -28.09 5.26 36.77
N SER A 34 -28.52 4.10 36.29
CA SER A 34 -27.63 2.98 36.03
C SER A 34 -26.49 3.47 35.12
N ARG A 35 -25.30 3.59 35.70
CA ARG A 35 -24.07 3.68 34.92
C ARG A 35 -24.01 2.37 34.13
N ARG A 36 -24.29 2.42 32.82
CA ARG A 36 -23.80 1.41 31.88
C ARG A 36 -22.29 1.46 31.96
N THR A 37 -21.72 0.66 32.85
CA THR A 37 -20.33 0.24 32.80
C THR A 37 -20.12 -0.31 31.40
N VAL A 38 -19.40 0.43 30.56
CA VAL A 38 -18.74 -0.14 29.39
C VAL A 38 -17.77 -1.15 29.99
N THR A 39 -18.17 -2.42 30.00
CA THR A 39 -17.27 -3.53 30.28
C THR A 39 -16.19 -3.47 29.22
N ARG A 40 -15.04 -2.85 29.54
CA ARG A 40 -13.82 -3.06 28.77
C ARG A 40 -13.58 -4.57 28.83
N GLY A 41 -13.82 -5.26 27.72
CA GLY A 41 -13.56 -6.68 27.63
C GLY A 41 -12.10 -6.93 28.04
N ARG A 42 -11.85 -8.05 28.72
CA ARG A 42 -10.50 -8.42 29.15
C ARG A 42 -9.55 -8.37 27.96
N PRO A 43 -8.32 -7.85 28.14
CA PRO A 43 -7.34 -7.88 27.07
C PRO A 43 -7.13 -9.31 26.59
N VAL A 44 -7.01 -9.48 25.28
CA VAL A 44 -6.70 -10.75 24.62
C VAL A 44 -5.21 -10.78 24.32
N GLN A 45 -4.57 -11.90 24.64
CA GLN A 45 -3.15 -12.11 24.35
C GLN A 45 -3.02 -12.76 22.98
N ILE A 46 -2.23 -12.14 22.12
CA ILE A 46 -1.96 -12.60 20.75
C ILE A 46 -0.47 -12.91 20.64
N GLU A 47 -0.14 -14.08 20.14
CA GLU A 47 1.24 -14.45 19.82
C GLU A 47 1.58 -13.97 18.41
N ILE A 48 2.73 -13.31 18.26
CA ILE A 48 3.22 -12.81 16.99
C ILE A 48 4.46 -13.58 16.60
N LEU A 49 4.53 -14.00 15.33
CA LEU A 49 5.69 -14.66 14.74
C LEU A 49 6.26 -13.80 13.60
N TYR A 50 7.56 -13.54 13.63
CA TYR A 50 8.27 -12.81 12.58
C TYR A 50 9.21 -13.72 11.80
N PHE A 51 9.21 -13.56 10.48
CA PHE A 51 10.05 -14.36 9.57
C PHE A 51 11.01 -13.49 8.76
N ALA A 52 12.18 -14.04 8.43
CA ALA A 52 13.23 -13.43 7.60
C ALA A 52 13.43 -11.92 7.85
N ALA A 53 13.27 -11.07 6.83
CA ALA A 53 13.46 -9.62 6.95
C ALA A 53 12.57 -8.97 8.03
N ALA A 54 11.36 -9.49 8.28
CA ALA A 54 10.51 -8.99 9.36
C ALA A 54 11.14 -9.28 10.74
N ARG A 55 11.73 -10.47 10.91
CA ARG A 55 12.44 -10.83 12.15
C ARG A 55 13.66 -9.95 12.38
N GLU A 56 14.43 -9.67 11.33
CA GLU A 56 15.59 -8.78 11.41
C GLU A 56 15.18 -7.35 11.82
N ARG A 57 14.09 -6.84 11.23
CA ARG A 57 13.57 -5.50 11.54
C ARG A 57 12.91 -5.39 12.91
N ALA A 58 12.22 -6.45 13.37
CA ALA A 58 11.64 -6.50 14.71
C ALA A 58 12.70 -6.78 15.80
N GLY A 59 13.88 -7.28 15.42
CA GLY A 59 14.94 -7.67 16.36
C GLY A 59 14.64 -8.95 17.15
N GLN A 60 13.48 -9.58 16.93
CA GLN A 60 13.02 -10.78 17.62
C GLN A 60 12.17 -11.68 16.70
N GLY A 61 12.17 -12.99 16.99
CA GLY A 61 11.43 -13.98 16.18
C GLY A 61 9.98 -14.17 16.60
N HIS A 62 9.64 -13.87 17.84
CA HIS A 62 8.28 -13.93 18.35
C HIS A 62 8.08 -12.91 19.47
N GLU A 63 6.84 -12.52 19.74
CA GLU A 63 6.46 -11.75 20.93
C GLU A 63 4.96 -11.88 21.24
N VAL A 64 4.53 -11.35 22.38
CA VAL A 64 3.11 -11.32 22.77
C VAL A 64 2.60 -9.88 22.81
N PHE A 65 1.39 -9.69 22.30
CA PHE A 65 0.65 -8.43 22.39
C PHE A 65 -0.63 -8.59 23.21
N ASP A 66 -0.85 -7.67 24.14
CA ASP A 66 -2.13 -7.50 24.80
C ASP A 66 -2.97 -6.49 24.01
N LEU A 67 -4.08 -6.95 23.43
CA LEU A 67 -5.04 -6.11 22.71
C LEU A 67 -6.37 -6.06 23.43
N ALA A 68 -7.16 -5.02 23.17
CA ALA A 68 -8.54 -4.99 23.67
C ALA A 68 -9.37 -6.14 23.06
N ALA A 69 -10.31 -6.70 23.82
CA ALA A 69 -11.21 -7.73 23.29
C ALA A 69 -11.94 -7.24 22.03
N GLY A 70 -11.92 -8.05 20.98
CA GLY A 70 -12.53 -7.73 19.69
C GLY A 70 -11.67 -6.83 18.79
N ALA A 71 -10.40 -6.60 19.13
CA ALA A 71 -9.45 -5.98 18.20
C ALA A 71 -9.30 -6.84 16.93
N ASP A 72 -9.15 -6.19 15.80
CA ASP A 72 -8.90 -6.83 14.51
C ASP A 72 -7.39 -6.86 14.16
N VAL A 73 -7.06 -7.55 13.08
CA VAL A 73 -5.70 -7.62 12.54
C VAL A 73 -5.13 -6.22 12.25
N ARG A 74 -5.95 -5.27 11.77
CA ARG A 74 -5.51 -3.87 11.52
C ARG A 74 -5.03 -3.19 12.80
N THR A 75 -5.78 -3.35 13.89
CA THR A 75 -5.43 -2.82 15.21
C THR A 75 -4.11 -3.42 15.70
N LEU A 76 -3.94 -4.74 15.52
CA LEU A 76 -2.69 -5.42 15.85
C LEU A 76 -1.51 -4.89 15.03
N VAL A 77 -1.63 -4.80 13.71
CA VAL A 77 -0.56 -4.29 12.83
C VAL A 77 -0.14 -2.89 13.26
N THR A 78 -1.10 -2.02 13.56
CA THR A 78 -0.82 -0.66 14.07
C THR A 78 -0.01 -0.70 15.37
N ALA A 79 -0.39 -1.58 16.31
CA ALA A 79 0.32 -1.74 17.57
C ALA A 79 1.74 -2.31 17.40
N VAL A 80 1.91 -3.27 16.47
CA VAL A 80 3.20 -3.87 16.12
C VAL A 80 4.15 -2.82 15.56
N VAL A 81 3.69 -1.99 14.62
CA VAL A 81 4.50 -0.94 13.99
C VAL A 81 4.87 0.15 14.99
N ALA A 82 3.95 0.52 15.88
CA ALA A 82 4.26 1.47 16.95
C ALA A 82 5.39 0.97 17.88
N ARG A 83 5.49 -0.34 18.11
CA ARG A 83 6.56 -0.97 18.88
C ARG A 83 7.84 -1.18 18.07
N HIS A 84 7.70 -1.52 16.79
CA HIS A 84 8.79 -1.81 15.85
C HIS A 84 8.70 -0.93 14.60
N PRO A 85 9.05 0.36 14.68
CA PRO A 85 8.93 1.28 13.53
C PRO A 85 9.74 0.84 12.31
N ALA A 86 10.81 0.07 12.51
CA ALA A 86 11.63 -0.47 11.44
C ALA A 86 10.90 -1.48 10.53
N LEU A 87 9.74 -2.00 10.94
CA LEU A 87 8.86 -2.84 10.12
C LEU A 87 8.01 -2.04 9.14
N GLU A 88 7.75 -0.76 9.39
CA GLU A 88 6.85 0.09 8.58
C GLU A 88 7.17 0.05 7.08
N PRO A 89 8.45 0.17 6.64
CA PRO A 89 8.77 0.11 5.21
C PRO A 89 8.56 -1.27 4.58
N LEU A 90 8.46 -2.32 5.41
CA LEU A 90 8.33 -3.70 4.95
C LEU A 90 6.86 -4.14 4.87
N LEU A 91 5.95 -3.52 5.63
CA LEU A 91 4.53 -3.92 5.71
C LEU A 91 3.85 -4.13 4.36
N PRO A 92 4.04 -3.29 3.31
CA PRO A 92 3.38 -3.49 2.03
C PRO A 92 3.76 -4.81 1.34
N PHE A 93 4.85 -5.43 1.77
CA PHE A 93 5.41 -6.66 1.21
C PHE A 93 5.14 -7.88 2.10
N LEU A 94 4.68 -7.67 3.33
CA LEU A 94 4.37 -8.76 4.25
C LEU A 94 2.95 -9.26 4.01
N ARG A 95 2.81 -10.58 3.98
CA ARG A 95 1.53 -11.25 4.13
C ARG A 95 1.29 -11.53 5.60
N ILE A 96 0.06 -11.32 6.05
CA ILE A 96 -0.35 -11.67 7.40
C ILE A 96 -1.08 -13.00 7.35
N ALA A 97 -0.73 -13.91 8.25
CA ALA A 97 -1.48 -15.13 8.47
C ALA A 97 -1.94 -15.21 9.93
N VAL A 98 -3.18 -15.62 10.15
CA VAL A 98 -3.78 -15.83 11.47
C VAL A 98 -4.15 -17.30 11.61
N ASN A 99 -3.53 -17.99 12.56
CA ASN A 99 -3.64 -19.44 12.77
C ASN A 99 -3.43 -20.22 11.47
N GLU A 100 -2.27 -20.00 10.83
CA GLU A 100 -1.82 -20.67 9.60
C GLU A 100 -2.63 -20.36 8.32
N ALA A 101 -3.66 -19.49 8.40
CA ALA A 101 -4.43 -19.04 7.25
C ALA A 101 -4.10 -17.59 6.89
N PHE A 102 -3.77 -17.32 5.62
CA PHE A 102 -3.52 -15.95 5.13
C PHE A 102 -4.76 -15.07 5.21
N GLU A 103 -4.54 -13.79 5.48
CA GLU A 103 -5.57 -12.77 5.54
C GLU A 103 -5.21 -11.51 4.74
N ASP A 104 -6.17 -11.02 3.97
CA ASP A 104 -5.93 -9.99 2.95
C ASP A 104 -6.48 -8.60 3.29
N ASP A 105 -7.53 -8.48 4.11
CA ASP A 105 -8.20 -7.19 4.39
C ASP A 105 -7.92 -6.59 5.78
N HIS A 106 -7.26 -7.38 6.63
CA HIS A 106 -6.94 -7.07 8.02
C HIS A 106 -8.16 -6.75 8.90
N ALA A 107 -9.35 -7.18 8.49
CA ALA A 107 -10.59 -6.91 9.21
C ALA A 107 -11.01 -8.05 10.14
N ARG A 108 -10.32 -9.20 10.14
CA ARG A 108 -10.70 -10.32 11.01
C ARG A 108 -10.51 -9.95 12.48
N PRO A 109 -11.51 -10.22 13.32
CA PRO A 109 -11.38 -10.10 14.76
C PRO A 109 -10.43 -11.18 15.30
N LEU A 110 -9.56 -10.79 16.22
CA LEU A 110 -8.62 -11.66 16.89
C LEU A 110 -9.19 -12.15 18.23
N ALA A 111 -8.94 -13.43 18.53
CA ALA A 111 -9.30 -14.09 19.77
C ALA A 111 -8.07 -14.33 20.65
N ALA A 112 -8.28 -14.51 21.96
CA ALA A 112 -7.20 -14.85 22.86
C ALA A 112 -6.55 -16.19 22.48
N GLY A 113 -5.22 -16.21 22.38
CA GLY A 113 -4.45 -17.38 21.96
C GLY A 113 -4.26 -17.49 20.45
N ASP A 114 -4.80 -16.56 19.65
CA ASP A 114 -4.48 -16.52 18.22
C ASP A 114 -2.98 -16.26 18.01
N THR A 115 -2.45 -16.92 16.98
CA THR A 115 -1.10 -16.68 16.48
C THR A 115 -1.17 -15.92 15.17
N VAL A 116 -0.44 -14.81 15.07
CA VAL A 116 -0.37 -13.97 13.88
C VAL A 116 1.06 -13.92 13.35
N ALA A 117 1.25 -14.36 12.12
CA ALA A 117 2.55 -14.41 11.47
C ALA A 117 2.71 -13.27 10.45
N PHE A 118 3.84 -12.56 10.55
CA PHE A 118 4.32 -11.58 9.58
C PHE A 118 5.27 -12.28 8.61
N ILE A 119 4.72 -12.64 7.45
CA ILE A 119 5.37 -13.53 6.48
C ILE A 119 5.83 -12.70 5.29
N PRO A 120 7.13 -12.47 5.08
CA PRO A 120 7.63 -11.91 3.84
C PRO A 120 7.38 -12.89 2.69
N PRO A 121 7.54 -12.46 1.42
CA PRO A 121 7.44 -13.36 0.28
C PRO A 121 8.35 -14.58 0.51
N VAL A 122 7.78 -15.78 0.38
CA VAL A 122 8.39 -17.06 0.82
C VAL A 122 9.69 -17.39 0.07
N SER A 123 10.05 -16.60 -0.94
CA SER A 123 11.31 -16.67 -1.69
C SER A 123 12.42 -15.75 -1.18
N GLY A 124 12.22 -14.99 -0.09
CA GLY A 124 13.26 -14.11 0.48
C GLY A 124 13.67 -12.92 -0.41
N GLY A 125 13.00 -12.72 -1.55
CA GLY A 125 13.22 -11.60 -2.46
C GLY A 125 12.21 -10.48 -2.26
N ALA A 126 12.58 -9.25 -2.64
CA ALA A 126 11.62 -8.17 -2.85
C ALA A 126 10.56 -8.64 -3.89
N PRO A 127 9.32 -8.14 -3.83
CA PRO A 127 8.30 -8.58 -4.77
C PRO A 127 8.68 -8.22 -6.21
N LEU A 128 8.23 -9.02 -7.17
CA LEU A 128 8.40 -8.71 -8.59
C LEU A 128 7.64 -7.43 -8.97
N VAL A 129 6.51 -7.14 -8.34
CA VAL A 129 5.70 -5.92 -8.55
C VAL A 129 5.63 -5.12 -7.26
N ALA A 130 5.96 -3.82 -7.32
CA ALA A 130 5.91 -2.94 -6.16
C ALA A 130 5.46 -1.52 -6.50
N LEU A 131 4.76 -0.90 -5.55
CA LEU A 131 4.61 0.54 -5.43
C LEU A 131 5.37 0.97 -4.17
N THR A 132 6.16 2.03 -4.26
CA THR A 132 6.99 2.51 -3.13
C THR A 132 7.09 4.02 -3.14
N GLU A 133 7.31 4.66 -2.00
CA GLU A 133 7.67 6.09 -1.94
C GLU A 133 9.20 6.31 -1.95
N ALA A 134 9.96 5.25 -1.66
CA ALA A 134 11.42 5.29 -1.65
C ALA A 134 12.01 5.30 -3.08
N PRO A 135 13.25 5.81 -3.26
CA PRO A 135 13.96 5.69 -4.52
C PRO A 135 14.05 4.24 -5.01
N VAL A 136 13.85 4.04 -6.31
CA VAL A 136 13.91 2.73 -6.96
C VAL A 136 15.28 2.57 -7.61
N ASP A 137 16.07 1.59 -7.14
CA ASP A 137 17.35 1.23 -7.73
C ASP A 137 17.16 0.22 -8.88
N PRO A 138 17.53 0.57 -10.13
CA PRO A 138 17.44 -0.36 -11.26
C PRO A 138 18.17 -1.69 -11.03
N ARG A 139 19.33 -1.68 -10.35
CA ARG A 139 20.11 -2.91 -10.10
C ARG A 139 19.41 -3.85 -9.14
N ALA A 140 18.72 -3.30 -8.15
CA ALA A 140 17.90 -4.10 -7.24
C ALA A 140 16.76 -4.79 -7.99
N VAL A 141 16.12 -4.13 -8.95
CA VAL A 141 15.03 -4.72 -9.77
C VAL A 141 15.57 -5.76 -10.75
N GLU A 142 16.72 -5.52 -11.38
CA GLU A 142 17.40 -6.50 -12.24
C GLU A 142 17.73 -7.81 -11.50
N ALA A 143 18.18 -7.70 -10.25
CA ALA A 143 18.51 -8.86 -9.42
C ALA A 143 17.30 -9.79 -9.18
N LEU A 144 16.07 -9.26 -9.18
CA LEU A 144 14.85 -10.06 -9.00
C LEU A 144 14.56 -10.98 -10.19
N VAL A 145 15.01 -10.58 -11.38
CA VAL A 145 14.74 -11.31 -12.62
C VAL A 145 15.92 -12.14 -13.13
N ALA A 146 17.11 -11.93 -12.57
CA ALA A 146 18.32 -12.66 -12.93
C ALA A 146 18.23 -14.16 -12.59
N GLY A 147 18.97 -14.97 -13.34
CA GLY A 147 19.05 -16.41 -13.15
C GLY A 147 20.03 -17.07 -14.12
N PRO A 148 20.51 -18.28 -13.83
CA PRO A 148 21.46 -19.00 -14.69
C PRO A 148 20.89 -19.36 -16.07
N ASP A 149 19.56 -19.38 -16.21
CA ASP A 149 18.82 -19.61 -17.46
C ASP A 149 18.49 -18.30 -18.21
N ARG A 150 18.98 -17.15 -17.75
CA ARG A 150 18.65 -15.81 -18.26
C ARG A 150 19.84 -15.21 -19.01
N GLY A 151 19.92 -15.48 -20.31
CA GLY A 151 20.98 -14.97 -21.18
C GLY A 151 20.88 -13.47 -21.51
N ALA A 152 19.75 -12.82 -21.22
CA ALA A 152 19.56 -11.38 -21.41
C ALA A 152 18.65 -10.79 -20.34
N ILE A 153 18.99 -9.59 -19.87
CA ILE A 153 18.15 -8.73 -19.03
C ILE A 153 18.02 -7.38 -19.74
N LEU A 154 16.79 -6.94 -19.94
CA LEU A 154 16.47 -5.64 -20.51
C LEU A 154 15.78 -4.81 -19.44
N THR A 155 16.33 -3.62 -19.19
CA THR A 155 15.83 -2.71 -18.16
C THR A 155 15.34 -1.42 -18.81
N PHE A 156 14.08 -1.08 -18.57
CA PHE A 156 13.53 0.23 -18.84
C PHE A 156 13.54 1.07 -17.56
N VAL A 157 14.10 2.27 -17.62
CA VAL A 157 14.09 3.24 -16.52
C VAL A 157 13.41 4.50 -17.01
N GLY A 158 12.23 4.80 -16.45
CA GLY A 158 11.56 6.06 -16.67
C GLY A 158 12.08 7.09 -15.68
N THR A 159 12.80 8.10 -16.15
CA THR A 159 13.31 9.20 -15.31
C THR A 159 12.52 10.49 -15.52
N VAL A 160 12.49 11.32 -14.48
CA VAL A 160 11.93 12.67 -14.57
C VAL A 160 12.87 13.55 -15.39
N ARG A 161 12.32 14.24 -16.39
CA ARG A 161 13.05 15.22 -17.20
C ARG A 161 12.80 16.62 -16.65
N ASP A 162 13.77 17.50 -16.83
CA ASP A 162 13.71 18.92 -16.45
C ASP A 162 12.79 19.77 -17.36
N HIS A 163 12.23 19.19 -18.43
CA HIS A 163 11.29 19.86 -19.33
C HIS A 163 10.20 18.92 -19.85
N THR A 164 8.99 19.46 -19.98
CA THR A 164 7.90 18.89 -20.79
C THR A 164 7.40 19.99 -21.73
N GLY A 165 7.71 19.88 -23.03
CA GLY A 165 7.40 20.93 -23.99
C GLY A 165 8.22 22.20 -23.73
N PRO A 166 7.64 23.41 -23.84
CA PRO A 166 8.38 24.67 -23.65
C PRO A 166 8.57 25.07 -22.17
N HIS A 167 8.05 24.31 -21.21
CA HIS A 167 8.04 24.68 -19.80
C HIS A 167 9.00 23.81 -18.98
N GLY A 168 9.74 24.46 -18.07
CA GLY A 168 10.61 23.79 -17.11
C GLY A 168 9.80 23.03 -16.04
N VAL A 169 10.30 21.87 -15.64
CA VAL A 169 9.74 21.00 -14.60
C VAL A 169 10.75 20.89 -13.46
N VAL A 170 10.28 21.15 -12.24
CA VAL A 170 11.12 21.06 -11.02
C VAL A 170 11.08 19.64 -10.45
N ARG A 171 9.90 19.02 -10.46
CA ARG A 171 9.67 17.64 -9.97
C ARG A 171 8.35 17.10 -10.49
N LEU A 172 8.17 15.79 -10.39
CA LEU A 172 6.88 15.14 -10.55
C LEU A 172 6.33 14.69 -9.20
N GLU A 173 5.01 14.70 -9.09
CA GLU A 173 4.29 14.12 -7.97
C GLU A 173 3.35 13.04 -8.49
N TYR A 174 3.50 11.84 -7.95
CA TYR A 174 2.77 10.66 -8.37
C TYR A 174 1.75 10.23 -7.31
N GLU A 175 0.51 10.06 -7.74
CA GLU A 175 -0.58 9.53 -6.92
C GLU A 175 -1.17 8.29 -7.58
N ALA A 176 -1.61 7.33 -6.78
CA ALA A 176 -2.21 6.09 -7.29
C ALA A 176 -3.30 5.57 -6.36
N TYR A 177 -4.31 4.94 -6.94
CA TYR A 177 -5.14 4.02 -6.17
C TYR A 177 -4.37 2.72 -5.96
N ALA A 178 -3.52 2.70 -4.92
CA ALA A 178 -2.44 1.73 -4.77
C ALA A 178 -2.87 0.26 -4.91
N SER A 179 -3.97 -0.15 -4.28
CA SER A 179 -4.43 -1.55 -4.35
C SER A 179 -4.92 -1.95 -5.76
N MET A 180 -5.55 -1.04 -6.50
CA MET A 180 -5.97 -1.27 -7.88
C MET A 180 -4.79 -1.23 -8.84
N ALA A 181 -3.87 -0.28 -8.66
CA ALA A 181 -2.66 -0.17 -9.46
C ALA A 181 -1.77 -1.41 -9.30
N LEU A 182 -1.55 -1.91 -8.08
CA LEU A 182 -0.81 -3.15 -7.83
C LEU A 182 -1.45 -4.36 -8.55
N LYS A 183 -2.77 -4.51 -8.48
CA LYS A 183 -3.49 -5.59 -9.19
C LYS A 183 -3.33 -5.48 -10.70
N ALA A 184 -3.44 -4.28 -11.27
CA ALA A 184 -3.27 -4.05 -12.70
C ALA A 184 -1.82 -4.34 -13.15
N LEU A 185 -0.83 -3.89 -12.40
CA LEU A 185 0.58 -4.15 -12.66
C LEU A 185 0.93 -5.65 -12.61
N GLU A 186 0.38 -6.37 -11.63
CA GLU A 186 0.56 -7.82 -11.53
C GLU A 186 -0.11 -8.55 -12.70
N ALA A 187 -1.30 -8.12 -13.13
CA ALA A 187 -1.95 -8.65 -14.31
C ALA A 187 -1.11 -8.45 -15.58
N ILE A 188 -0.53 -7.26 -15.78
CA ILE A 188 0.37 -6.96 -16.90
C ILE A 188 1.63 -7.84 -16.85
N ARG A 189 2.20 -8.04 -15.65
CA ARG A 189 3.35 -8.94 -15.45
C ARG A 189 3.02 -10.35 -15.90
N LEU A 190 1.85 -10.87 -15.51
CA LEU A 190 1.38 -12.20 -15.87
C LEU A 190 1.09 -12.32 -17.37
N GLU A 191 0.47 -11.29 -17.98
CA GLU A 191 0.24 -11.21 -19.43
C GLU A 191 1.56 -11.34 -20.21
N ALA A 192 2.62 -10.66 -19.76
CA ALA A 192 3.94 -10.77 -20.37
C ALA A 192 4.55 -12.18 -20.24
N VAL A 193 4.43 -12.81 -19.07
CA VAL A 193 4.95 -14.17 -18.84
C VAL A 193 4.18 -15.20 -19.67
N GLU A 194 2.88 -15.02 -19.86
CA GLU A 194 2.06 -15.88 -20.70
C GLU A 194 2.40 -15.72 -22.19
N ARG A 195 2.57 -14.49 -22.65
CA ARG A 195 2.85 -14.17 -24.06
C ARG A 195 4.28 -14.54 -24.50
N TRP A 196 5.26 -14.46 -23.60
CA TRP A 196 6.63 -14.87 -23.85
C TRP A 196 7.05 -15.93 -22.82
N PRO A 197 6.78 -17.21 -23.11
CA PRO A 197 7.11 -18.30 -22.20
C PRO A 197 8.58 -18.30 -21.81
N GLY A 198 8.83 -18.41 -20.51
CA GLY A 198 10.19 -18.39 -20.00
C GLY A 198 10.77 -16.99 -19.84
N VAL A 199 10.01 -15.90 -20.00
CA VAL A 199 10.39 -14.57 -19.51
C VAL A 199 10.09 -14.44 -18.01
N ARG A 200 10.92 -13.67 -17.29
CA ARG A 200 10.65 -13.20 -15.94
C ARG A 200 10.62 -11.69 -15.96
N VAL A 201 9.61 -11.09 -15.35
CA VAL A 201 9.41 -9.64 -15.30
C VAL A 201 9.32 -9.17 -13.87
N ALA A 202 10.02 -8.09 -13.55
CA ALA A 202 9.83 -7.29 -12.35
C ALA A 202 9.59 -5.83 -12.75
N LEU A 203 8.76 -5.12 -12.00
CA LEU A 203 8.38 -3.74 -12.27
C LEU A 203 8.03 -3.01 -10.98
N HIS A 204 8.78 -1.96 -10.68
CA HIS A 204 8.63 -1.15 -9.47
C HIS A 204 8.34 0.29 -9.88
N HIS A 205 7.32 0.89 -9.28
CA HIS A 205 6.94 2.28 -9.55
C HIS A 205 6.99 3.11 -8.26
N ARG A 206 7.62 4.28 -8.35
CA ARG A 206 7.70 5.24 -7.26
C ARG A 206 6.47 6.14 -7.22
N LEU A 207 5.93 6.35 -6.02
CA LEU A 207 4.85 7.28 -5.72
C LEU A 207 5.40 8.48 -4.94
N GLY A 208 4.57 9.51 -4.76
CA GLY A 208 4.97 10.73 -4.07
C GLY A 208 5.88 11.61 -4.93
N ILE A 209 6.80 12.32 -4.28
CA ILE A 209 7.68 13.29 -4.94
C ILE A 209 8.86 12.56 -5.59
N VAL A 210 9.11 12.87 -6.87
CA VAL A 210 10.26 12.38 -7.64
C VAL A 210 10.93 13.55 -8.32
N ASP A 211 12.21 13.77 -7.98
CA ASP A 211 12.97 14.90 -8.49
C ASP A 211 13.48 14.64 -9.91
N VAL A 212 13.85 15.71 -10.61
CA VAL A 212 14.48 15.65 -11.94
C VAL A 212 15.71 14.73 -11.90
N GLY A 213 15.81 13.85 -12.90
CA GLY A 213 16.90 12.87 -13.02
C GLY A 213 16.65 11.57 -12.27
N GLU A 214 15.70 11.52 -11.33
CA GLU A 214 15.41 10.31 -10.57
C GLU A 214 14.46 9.36 -11.33
N ALA A 215 14.57 8.06 -11.04
CA ALA A 215 13.69 7.03 -11.59
C ALA A 215 12.32 7.08 -10.92
N SER A 216 11.27 7.24 -11.72
CA SER A 216 9.88 7.09 -11.29
C SER A 216 9.35 5.67 -11.54
N VAL A 217 9.90 4.96 -12.52
CA VAL A 217 9.54 3.58 -12.80
C VAL A 217 10.74 2.80 -13.32
N VAL A 218 10.87 1.56 -12.86
CA VAL A 218 11.85 0.59 -13.37
C VAL A 218 11.12 -0.69 -13.75
N ILE A 219 11.38 -1.19 -14.95
CA ILE A 219 10.91 -2.49 -15.44
C ILE A 219 12.14 -3.29 -15.85
N ALA A 220 12.28 -4.51 -15.37
CA ALA A 220 13.29 -5.46 -15.81
C ALA A 220 12.62 -6.71 -16.37
N ALA A 221 13.00 -7.11 -17.59
CA ALA A 221 12.56 -8.35 -18.22
C ALA A 221 13.78 -9.21 -18.55
N ALA A 222 13.77 -10.47 -18.09
CA ALA A 222 14.86 -11.42 -18.28
C ALA A 222 14.40 -12.67 -19.03
N ALA A 223 15.17 -13.07 -20.03
CA ALA A 223 14.87 -14.19 -20.91
C ALA A 223 16.14 -14.96 -21.29
N ALA A 224 15.99 -16.16 -21.84
CA ALA A 224 17.10 -16.90 -22.42
C ALA A 224 17.72 -16.15 -23.61
N HIS A 225 16.91 -15.45 -24.41
CA HIS A 225 17.33 -14.72 -25.60
C HIS A 225 16.82 -13.27 -25.58
N ARG A 226 17.66 -12.34 -26.07
CA ARG A 226 17.40 -10.90 -26.01
C ARG A 226 16.08 -10.46 -26.65
N ALA A 227 15.61 -11.15 -27.70
CA ALA A 227 14.40 -10.75 -28.42
C ALA A 227 13.17 -10.73 -27.51
N ASP A 228 12.95 -11.81 -26.75
CA ASP A 228 11.81 -11.91 -25.84
C ASP A 228 11.90 -10.89 -24.70
N ALA A 229 13.11 -10.63 -24.20
CA ALA A 229 13.30 -9.64 -23.15
C ALA A 229 13.04 -8.20 -23.65
N PHE A 230 13.39 -7.86 -24.90
CA PHE A 230 13.03 -6.59 -25.51
C PHE A 230 11.50 -6.45 -25.64
N GLU A 231 10.86 -7.45 -26.24
CA GLU A 231 9.41 -7.40 -26.50
C GLU A 231 8.59 -7.39 -25.22
N ALA A 232 8.95 -8.20 -24.22
CA ALA A 232 8.28 -8.22 -22.93
C ALA A 232 8.47 -6.91 -22.16
N CYS A 233 9.69 -6.35 -22.11
CA CYS A 233 9.94 -5.07 -21.44
C CYS A 233 9.14 -3.94 -22.08
N ARG A 234 9.10 -3.88 -23.42
CA ARG A 234 8.32 -2.90 -24.18
C ARG A 234 6.83 -3.08 -23.91
N HIS A 235 6.33 -4.30 -23.95
CA HIS A 235 4.93 -4.58 -23.69
C HIS A 235 4.49 -4.07 -22.31
N VAL A 236 5.27 -4.37 -21.27
CA VAL A 236 4.94 -3.96 -19.90
C VAL A 236 4.83 -2.44 -19.75
N ILE A 237 5.76 -1.66 -20.32
CA ILE A 237 5.69 -0.20 -20.22
C ILE A 237 4.52 0.40 -20.99
N GLU A 238 4.18 -0.15 -22.16
CA GLU A 238 3.02 0.31 -22.94
C GLU A 238 1.71 0.01 -22.20
N ARG A 239 1.55 -1.22 -21.69
CA ARG A 239 0.35 -1.60 -20.92
C ARG A 239 0.23 -0.81 -19.62
N LEU A 240 1.35 -0.55 -18.93
CA LEU A 240 1.37 0.27 -17.72
C LEU A 240 0.78 1.66 -17.99
N LYS A 241 1.24 2.32 -19.07
CA LYS A 241 0.77 3.66 -19.45
C LYS A 241 -0.68 3.70 -19.90
N GLN A 242 -1.22 2.57 -20.37
CA GLN A 242 -2.60 2.48 -20.87
C GLN A 242 -3.59 2.19 -19.74
N ASP A 243 -3.25 1.25 -18.86
CA ASP A 243 -4.26 0.58 -18.02
C ASP A 243 -4.10 0.85 -16.52
N VAL A 244 -2.95 1.35 -16.07
CA VAL A 244 -2.66 1.45 -14.64
C VAL A 244 -3.04 2.84 -14.12
N PRO A 245 -3.89 2.95 -13.07
CA PRO A 245 -4.35 4.22 -12.52
C PRO A 245 -3.27 4.88 -11.63
N ILE A 246 -2.19 5.32 -12.27
CA ILE A 246 -1.13 6.15 -11.68
C ILE A 246 -1.16 7.50 -12.38
N PHE A 247 -1.40 8.54 -11.60
CA PHE A 247 -1.52 9.91 -12.07
C PHE A 247 -0.24 10.67 -11.76
N LYS A 248 0.17 11.54 -12.67
CA LYS A 248 1.34 12.39 -12.49
C LYS A 248 0.95 13.87 -12.55
N ARG A 249 1.47 14.63 -11.61
CA ARG A 249 1.40 16.09 -11.57
C ARG A 249 2.79 16.66 -11.84
N GLU A 250 2.87 17.53 -12.84
CA GLU A 250 4.07 18.33 -13.11
C GLU A 250 4.08 19.55 -12.19
N VAL A 251 5.13 19.70 -11.40
CA VAL A 251 5.36 20.89 -10.57
C VAL A 251 6.41 21.75 -11.25
N ARG A 252 6.06 23.01 -11.47
CA ARG A 252 6.86 24.03 -12.15
C ARG A 252 7.10 25.20 -11.19
N ALA A 253 7.98 26.12 -11.58
CA ALA A 253 8.28 27.29 -10.76
C ALA A 253 7.08 28.24 -10.59
N ASP A 254 6.14 28.23 -11.53
CA ASP A 254 4.99 29.12 -11.62
C ASP A 254 3.64 28.44 -11.28
N GLY A 255 3.63 27.13 -10.99
CA GLY A 255 2.41 26.40 -10.68
C GLY A 255 2.54 24.88 -10.84
N SER A 256 1.40 24.17 -10.87
CA SER A 256 1.39 22.72 -11.10
C SER A 256 0.23 22.30 -12.01
N VAL A 257 0.43 21.26 -12.81
CA VAL A 257 -0.56 20.74 -13.78
C VAL A 257 -0.59 19.22 -13.73
N TRP A 258 -1.80 18.63 -13.65
CA TRP A 258 -2.01 17.19 -13.83
C TRP A 258 -1.90 16.82 -15.31
N VAL A 259 -1.12 15.79 -15.62
CA VAL A 259 -0.88 15.36 -17.01
C VAL A 259 -1.74 14.13 -17.32
N GLY A 260 -2.32 14.07 -18.52
CA GLY A 260 -3.16 12.96 -18.97
C GLY A 260 -4.68 13.21 -18.91
N LEU A 261 -5.10 14.34 -18.35
CA LEU A 261 -6.46 14.86 -18.48
C LEU A 261 -6.52 15.78 -19.70
N GLY A 262 -6.53 15.20 -20.91
CA GLY A 262 -6.79 15.90 -22.18
C GLY A 262 -6.17 17.29 -22.33
N SER A 263 -4.93 17.34 -22.82
CA SER A 263 -4.34 18.53 -23.45
C SER A 263 -4.17 18.26 -24.94
#